data_AF-M5TKU8-F1
#
_entry.id   AF-M5TKU8-F1
#
_cell.length_a   1.000
_cell.length_b   1.000
_cell.length_c   1.000
_cell.angle_alpha   90.00
_cell.angle_beta   90.00
_cell.angle_gamma   90.00
#
_symmetry.space_group_name_H-M   'P 1'
#
loop_
_entity.id
_entity.type
_entity.pdbx_description
1 polymer ?
#
loop_
_entity_poly.entity_id
_entity_poly.type
_entity_poly.pdbx_seq_one_letter_code
_entity_poly.pdbx_strand_id
1 'polypeptide(L)'
;MRTFGFRIVLSGLTQASEGLAHALYEAGCTDTSLRSCKGVVSVRFRRESDSLDTAMLDARDQVETAGYRVERIELDGSQLDALASDCGASMSIQHWR
;
A
#
# COMPACT_ATOMS: atom_id res chain seq x y z
N MET A 1 2.29 4.47 16.96
CA MET A 1 3.03 4.53 15.69
C MET A 1 4.03 3.39 15.55
N ARG A 2 3.88 2.60 14.49
CA ARG A 2 4.79 1.54 14.04
C ARG A 2 5.05 1.74 12.54
N THR A 3 6.22 1.33 12.07
CA THR A 3 6.52 1.31 10.64
C THR A 3 5.92 0.07 10.00
N PHE A 4 5.06 0.26 9.02
CA PHE A 4 4.48 -0.81 8.23
C PHE A 4 5.11 -0.86 6.83
N GLY A 5 5.48 -2.06 6.39
CA GLY A 5 6.13 -2.31 5.12
C GLY A 5 5.30 -3.22 4.21
N PHE A 6 4.61 -2.63 3.24
CA PHE A 6 3.76 -3.35 2.29
C PHE A 6 4.07 -2.92 0.85
N ARG A 7 3.52 -3.65 -0.11
CA ARG A 7 3.71 -3.38 -1.53
C ARG A 7 2.36 -3.25 -2.22
N ILE A 8 2.20 -2.21 -3.02
CA ILE A 8 1.04 -2.03 -3.88
C ILE A 8 1.43 -2.39 -5.31
N VAL A 9 0.67 -3.27 -5.94
CA VAL A 9 0.81 -3.59 -7.36
C VAL A 9 -0.18 -2.74 -8.15
N LEU A 10 0.33 -2.05 -9.17
CA LEU A 10 -0.46 -1.16 -10.02
C LEU A 10 -0.97 -1.93 -11.24
N SER A 11 -2.24 -1.77 -11.56
CA SER A 11 -2.84 -2.35 -12.76
C SER A 11 -2.52 -1.51 -14.00
N GLY A 12 -2.33 -2.17 -15.15
CA GLY A 12 -2.19 -1.49 -16.44
C GLY A 12 -0.84 -0.83 -16.70
N LEU A 13 0.16 -1.05 -15.84
CA LEU A 13 1.52 -0.55 -16.03
C LEU A 13 2.51 -1.69 -16.26
N THR A 14 3.28 -1.59 -17.33
CA THR A 14 4.32 -2.57 -17.70
C THR A 14 5.71 -2.18 -17.22
N GLN A 15 5.97 -0.88 -17.03
CA GLN A 15 7.28 -0.36 -16.61
C GLN A 15 7.12 0.84 -15.68
N ALA A 16 7.99 0.91 -14.67
CA ALA A 16 8.06 2.07 -13.78
C ALA A 16 8.63 3.25 -14.57
N SER A 17 7.91 4.36 -14.60
CA SER A 17 8.33 5.60 -15.24
C SER A 17 8.70 6.66 -14.21
N GLU A 18 9.50 7.64 -14.62
CA GLU A 18 9.82 8.80 -13.77
C GLU A 18 8.56 9.62 -13.45
N GLY A 19 7.61 9.70 -14.39
CA GLY A 19 6.32 10.34 -14.17
C GLY A 19 5.50 9.68 -13.05
N LEU A 20 5.56 8.35 -12.92
CA LEU A 20 4.95 7.64 -11.79
C LEU A 20 5.62 8.02 -10.46
N ALA A 21 6.96 8.09 -10.43
CA ALA A 21 7.69 8.51 -9.25
C ALA A 21 7.30 9.94 -8.82
N HIS A 22 7.22 10.85 -9.80
CA HIS A 22 6.86 12.23 -9.58
C HIS A 22 5.42 12.37 -9.10
N ALA A 23 4.46 11.71 -9.76
CA ALA A 23 3.05 11.77 -9.37
C ALA A 23 2.80 11.21 -7.96
N LEU A 24 3.51 10.14 -7.57
CA LEU A 24 3.46 9.63 -6.19
C LEU A 24 4.07 10.63 -5.20
N TYR A 25 5.17 11.27 -5.55
CA TYR A 25 5.78 12.30 -4.71
C TYR A 25 4.85 13.51 -4.50
N GLU A 26 4.22 14.00 -5.56
CA GLU A 26 3.23 15.10 -5.50
C GLU A 26 1.98 14.70 -4.69
N ALA A 27 1.60 13.42 -4.69
CA ALA A 27 0.54 12.87 -3.83
C ALA A 27 0.97 12.70 -2.35
N GLY A 28 2.18 13.10 -1.98
CA GLY A 28 2.72 12.99 -0.62
C GLY A 28 3.22 11.59 -0.26
N CYS A 29 3.57 10.76 -1.25
CA CYS A 29 4.19 9.46 -1.03
C CYS A 29 5.72 9.56 -1.00
N THR A 30 6.28 10.18 0.03
CA THR A 30 7.74 10.32 0.19
C THR A 30 8.43 9.02 0.64
N ASP A 31 7.69 8.12 1.28
CA ASP A 31 8.20 6.87 1.88
C ASP A 31 8.06 5.66 0.94
N THR A 32 8.29 5.89 -0.36
CA THR A 32 8.04 4.89 -1.39
C THR A 32 9.27 4.51 -2.20
N SER A 33 9.27 3.27 -2.69
CA SER A 33 10.29 2.78 -3.60
C SER A 33 9.64 2.01 -4.74
N LEU A 34 9.90 2.46 -5.96
CA LEU A 34 9.35 1.86 -7.17
C LEU A 34 10.20 0.68 -7.63
N ARG A 35 9.53 -0.40 -8.05
CA ARG A 35 10.18 -1.56 -8.66
C ARG A 35 9.30 -2.12 -9.77
N SER A 36 9.88 -2.28 -10.95
CA SER A 36 9.27 -3.06 -12.04
C SER A 36 9.93 -4.43 -12.12
N CYS A 37 9.12 -5.48 -12.23
CA CYS A 37 9.60 -6.85 -12.38
C CYS A 37 8.67 -7.64 -13.29
N LYS A 38 9.23 -8.25 -14.34
CA LYS A 38 8.49 -9.11 -15.30
C LYS A 38 7.22 -8.46 -15.87
N GLY A 39 7.28 -7.16 -16.19
CA GLY A 39 6.14 -6.43 -16.75
C GLY A 39 5.07 -6.03 -15.72
N VAL A 40 5.37 -6.15 -14.42
CA VAL A 40 4.50 -5.69 -13.33
C VAL A 40 5.19 -4.55 -12.61
N VAL A 41 4.48 -3.44 -12.41
CA VAL A 41 4.94 -2.31 -11.61
C VAL A 41 4.39 -2.41 -10.20
N SER A 42 5.30 -2.31 -9.24
CA SER A 42 4.98 -2.35 -7.83
C SER A 42 5.65 -1.22 -7.08
N VAL A 43 4.94 -0.66 -6.11
CA VAL A 43 5.39 0.40 -5.23
C VAL A 43 5.53 -0.20 -3.83
N ARG A 44 6.73 -0.19 -3.28
CA ARG A 44 6.96 -0.59 -1.88
C ARG A 44 6.79 0.64 -1.00
N PHE A 45 5.94 0.53 0.00
CA PHE A 45 5.71 1.54 1.02
C PHE A 45 6.41 1.15 2.31
N ARG A 46 6.96 2.14 3.00
CA ARG A 46 7.47 2.01 4.37
C ARG A 46 6.98 3.20 5.20
N ARG A 47 5.69 3.21 5.54
CA ARG A 47 5.04 4.32 6.25
C ARG A 47 4.94 4.03 7.74
N GLU A 48 5.12 5.07 8.56
CA GLU A 48 4.74 5.06 9.96
C GLU A 48 3.25 5.36 10.13
N SER A 49 2.53 4.52 10.84
CA SER A 49 1.11 4.72 11.15
C SER A 49 0.75 4.08 12.47
N ASP A 50 -0.45 4.35 12.96
CA ASP A 50 -0.98 3.73 14.18
C ASP A 50 -1.56 2.34 13.93
N SER A 51 -1.99 2.05 12.70
CA SER A 51 -2.53 0.74 12.31
C SER A 51 -2.18 0.40 10.87
N LEU A 52 -2.09 -0.90 10.57
CA LEU A 52 -1.79 -1.36 9.22
C LEU A 52 -2.90 -0.96 8.24
N ASP A 53 -4.16 -1.10 8.64
CA ASP A 53 -5.32 -0.70 7.84
C ASP A 53 -5.26 0.77 7.43
N THR A 54 -4.98 1.67 8.38
CA THR A 54 -4.79 3.10 8.10
C THR A 54 -3.66 3.30 7.11
N ALA A 55 -2.50 2.65 7.32
CA ALA A 55 -1.38 2.76 6.40
C ALA A 55 -1.73 2.31 4.97
N MET A 56 -2.48 1.21 4.83
CA MET A 56 -2.94 0.71 3.53
C MET A 56 -3.96 1.62 2.86
N LEU A 57 -4.95 2.09 3.61
CA LEU A 57 -6.01 2.96 3.09
C LEU A 57 -5.44 4.29 2.60
N ASP A 58 -4.57 4.91 3.40
CA ASP A 58 -3.91 6.16 3.01
C ASP A 58 -3.04 5.95 1.77
N ALA A 59 -2.26 4.86 1.71
CA ALA A 59 -1.42 4.58 0.55
C ALA A 59 -2.25 4.30 -0.71
N ARG A 60 -3.41 3.62 -0.58
CA ARG A 60 -4.33 3.42 -1.70
C ARG A 60 -4.86 4.76 -2.21
N ASP A 61 -5.36 5.60 -1.31
CA ASP A 61 -5.96 6.90 -1.65
C ASP A 61 -4.94 7.81 -2.36
N GLN A 62 -3.69 7.82 -1.91
CA GLN A 62 -2.62 8.58 -2.56
C GLN A 62 -2.30 8.05 -3.97
N VAL A 63 -2.29 6.73 -4.17
CA VAL A 63 -2.07 6.12 -5.48
C VAL A 63 -3.23 6.44 -6.44
N GLU A 64 -4.46 6.40 -5.94
CA GLU A 64 -5.66 6.75 -6.72
C GLU A 64 -5.69 8.25 -7.06
N THR A 65 -5.30 9.12 -6.13
CA THR A 65 -5.16 10.56 -6.33
C THR A 65 -4.08 10.89 -7.37
N ALA A 66 -3.00 10.11 -7.39
CA ALA A 66 -1.96 10.21 -8.42
C ALA A 66 -2.43 9.74 -9.82
N GLY A 67 -3.68 9.24 -9.94
CA GLY A 67 -4.27 8.80 -11.19
C GLY A 67 -3.96 7.35 -11.57
N TYR A 68 -3.46 6.54 -10.63
CA TYR A 68 -3.14 5.14 -10.86
C TYR A 68 -4.13 4.22 -10.17
N ARG A 69 -4.36 3.05 -10.76
CA ARG A 69 -5.30 2.07 -10.21
C ARG A 69 -4.55 0.96 -9.48
N VAL A 70 -4.93 0.74 -8.23
CA VAL A 70 -4.43 -0.35 -7.40
C VAL A 70 -5.04 -1.68 -7.86
N GLU A 71 -4.19 -2.67 -8.14
CA GLU A 71 -4.61 -4.04 -8.47
C GLU A 71 -4.74 -4.91 -7.22
N ARG A 72 -3.71 -4.87 -6.37
CA ARG A 72 -3.65 -5.60 -5.11
C ARG A 72 -2.60 -5.00 -4.17
N ILE A 73 -2.76 -5.27 -2.89
CA ILE A 73 -1.80 -4.93 -1.85
C ILE A 73 -1.21 -6.24 -1.32
N GLU A 74 0.11 -6.35 -1.35
CA GLU A 74 0.90 -7.48 -0.87
C GLU A 74 1.57 -7.10 0.45
N LEU A 75 1.42 -7.96 1.45
CA LEU A 75 2.09 -7.82 2.75
C LEU A 75 3.35 -8.67 2.79
N ASP A 76 4.42 -8.11 3.36
CA ASP A 76 5.59 -8.93 3.73
C ASP A 76 5.17 -9.89 4.86
N GLY A 77 5.61 -11.15 4.80
CA GLY A 77 5.15 -12.22 5.71
C GLY A 77 5.37 -11.92 7.20
N SER A 78 6.41 -11.14 7.55
CA SER A 78 6.67 -10.68 8.92
C SER A 78 5.61 -9.73 9.46
N GLN A 79 4.78 -9.14 8.60
CA GLN A 79 3.66 -8.28 9.01
C GLN A 79 2.38 -9.08 9.29
N LEU A 80 2.22 -10.27 8.71
CA LEU A 80 1.06 -11.13 8.96
C LEU A 80 1.01 -11.60 10.42
N ASP A 81 2.18 -11.83 11.04
CA ASP A 81 2.27 -12.15 12.47
C ASP A 81 1.76 -11.02 13.39
N ALA A 82 1.92 -9.76 12.96
CA ALA A 82 1.43 -8.61 13.71
C ALA A 82 -0.09 -8.50 13.67
N LEU A 83 -0.71 -8.77 12.51
CA LEU A 83 -2.16 -8.85 12.37
C LEU A 83 -2.76 -10.05 13.12
N ALA A 84 -2.06 -11.18 13.12
CA ALA A 84 -2.46 -12.36 13.88
C ALA A 84 -2.42 -12.10 15.40
N SER A 85 -1.50 -11.27 15.88
CA SER A 85 -1.48 -10.83 17.29
C SER A 85 -2.59 -9.81 17.63
N ASP A 86 -2.95 -8.93 16.70
CA ASP A 86 -3.98 -7.90 16.91
C ASP A 86 -5.41 -8.41 16.69
N CYS A 87 -5.58 -9.63 16.15
CA CYS A 87 -6.87 -10.31 15.99
C CYS A 87 -7.48 -10.79 17.34
N GLY A 88 -7.21 -10.07 18.43
CA GLY A 88 -7.87 -10.18 19.73
C GLY A 88 -8.85 -9.03 20.02
N ALA A 89 -8.87 -7.96 19.21
CA ALA A 89 -9.73 -6.81 19.46
C ALA A 89 -10.63 -6.45 18.26
N SER A 90 -11.90 -6.85 18.39
CA SER A 90 -13.07 -6.26 17.73
C SER A 90 -13.28 -6.57 16.24
N MET A 91 -13.64 -7.82 15.95
CA MET A 91 -14.48 -8.14 14.81
C MET A 91 -15.94 -7.82 15.18
N SER A 92 -16.40 -6.62 14.88
CA SER A 92 -17.84 -6.31 14.76
C SER A 92 -18.15 -5.96 13.32
N ILE A 93 -18.19 -6.98 12.47
CA ILE A 93 -18.82 -6.89 11.16
C ILE A 93 -20.33 -6.90 11.45
N GLN A 94 -20.92 -5.71 11.58
CA GLN A 94 -22.37 -5.57 11.57
C GLN A 94 -22.80 -5.06 10.20
N HIS A 95 -23.43 -5.98 9.47
CA HIS A 95 -24.61 -5.72 8.65
C HIS A 95 -24.42 -5.13 7.24
N TRP A 96 -23.99 -5.94 6.27
CA TRP A 96 -24.30 -5.67 4.86
C TRP A 96 -25.39 -6.66 4.40
N ARG A 97 -26.53 -6.08 4.03
CA ARG A 97 -27.80 -6.72 3.67
C ARG A 97 -27.92 -6.81 2.16
#